data_AF-A0A2V8SX46-F1
#
_entry.id   AF-A0A2V8SX46-F1
#
_cell.length_a   1.000
_cell.length_b   1.000
_cell.length_c   1.000
_cell.angle_alpha   90.00
_cell.angle_beta   90.00
_cell.angle_gamma   90.00
#
_symmetry.space_group_name_H-M   'P 1'
#
loop_
_entity.id
_entity.type
_entity.pdbx_description
1 polymer ?
#
loop_
_entity_poly.entity_id
_entity_poly.type
_entity_poly.pdbx_seq_one_letter_code
_entity_poly.pdbx_strand_id
1 'polypeptide(L)'
;MSKKIAVGVVFLFMLSVTGIAQDPAARDAETAKARRAKIIDAVIRDAGELRLPENRAFIYSKLGAAIWKEDSEQAAALFRNAVTDLIAAEGIAEANKNPNQQNYDLLMSQSLRPAVLNAIAGADAEFALNSLYRTRPTAVQRALAEKSAGNAKIGNAYNFPQIAQQELNLEQRLIRMIADQKPERSIELLSFKRDTRDAEQGLEQRSRDRKRAGE
;
A
#
# COMPACT_ATOMS: atom_id res chain seq x y z
N MET A 1 11.13 2.36 -84.63
CA MET A 1 11.26 1.11 -83.84
C MET A 1 11.82 1.47 -82.47
N SER A 2 11.00 1.30 -81.43
CA SER A 2 11.07 2.04 -80.16
C SER A 2 12.04 1.44 -79.13
N LYS A 3 12.98 2.29 -78.67
CA LYS A 3 13.74 2.16 -77.42
C LYS A 3 12.87 2.64 -76.25
N LYS A 4 12.27 1.74 -75.46
CA LYS A 4 11.60 2.06 -74.19
C LYS A 4 11.64 0.91 -73.18
N ILE A 5 12.83 0.50 -72.75
CA ILE A 5 13.03 -0.31 -71.53
C ILE A 5 14.35 0.15 -70.92
N ALA A 6 14.33 1.08 -69.96
CA ALA A 6 15.54 1.37 -69.17
C ALA A 6 15.32 2.23 -67.91
N VAL A 7 14.17 2.87 -67.70
CA VAL A 7 14.06 3.94 -66.67
C VAL A 7 13.29 3.51 -65.40
N GLY A 8 12.67 2.33 -65.37
CA GLY A 8 11.77 1.94 -64.27
C GLY A 8 12.37 1.16 -63.09
N VAL A 9 13.60 0.63 -63.19
CA VAL A 9 14.12 -0.35 -62.20
C VAL A 9 15.08 0.28 -61.18
N VAL A 10 15.59 1.48 -61.43
CA VAL A 10 16.59 2.11 -60.54
C VAL A 10 15.95 2.81 -59.32
N PHE A 11 14.65 3.12 -59.36
CA PHE A 11 13.99 3.84 -58.26
C PHE A 11 13.43 2.93 -57.15
N LEU A 12 13.41 1.60 -57.35
CA LEU A 12 12.87 0.65 -56.35
C LEU A 12 13.94 0.10 -55.37
N PHE A 13 15.21 0.48 -55.53
CA PHE A 13 16.31 0.00 -54.67
C PHE A 13 16.86 1.06 -53.70
N MET A 14 16.30 2.28 -53.70
CA MET A 14 16.75 3.39 -52.84
C MET A 14 15.95 3.53 -51.52
N LEU A 15 14.99 2.63 -51.25
CA LEU A 15 14.19 2.63 -50.01
C LEU A 15 14.65 1.61 -48.96
N SER A 16 15.70 0.83 -49.21
CA SER A 16 16.07 -0.31 -48.35
C SER A 16 17.24 -0.06 -47.40
N VAL A 17 17.76 1.17 -47.30
CA VAL A 17 18.88 1.48 -46.40
C VAL A 17 18.64 2.77 -45.61
N THR A 18 17.48 2.89 -44.96
CA THR A 18 17.47 3.55 -43.65
C THR A 18 18.05 2.56 -42.65
N GLY A 19 19.37 2.40 -42.76
CA GLY A 19 20.17 1.74 -41.74
C GLY A 19 19.93 2.49 -40.45
N ILE A 20 19.23 1.82 -39.54
CA ILE A 20 19.01 2.24 -38.19
C ILE A 20 20.40 2.42 -37.57
N ALA A 21 20.90 3.66 -37.53
CA ALA A 21 21.93 4.06 -36.60
C ALA A 21 21.29 3.99 -35.19
N GLN A 22 21.13 2.76 -34.70
CA GLN A 22 20.72 2.47 -33.35
C GLN A 22 21.90 2.89 -32.49
N ASP A 23 21.76 4.04 -31.85
CA ASP A 23 22.69 4.52 -30.84
C ASP A 23 23.02 3.36 -29.88
N PRO A 24 24.30 2.94 -29.76
CA PRO A 24 24.68 1.83 -28.89
C PRO A 24 24.16 2.02 -27.45
N ALA A 25 24.05 3.27 -27.00
CA ALA A 25 23.48 3.59 -25.69
C ALA A 25 21.99 3.20 -25.55
N ALA A 26 21.20 3.33 -26.63
CA ALA A 26 19.79 2.95 -26.62
C ALA A 26 19.63 1.42 -26.54
N ARG A 27 20.49 0.67 -27.23
CA ARG A 27 20.49 -0.80 -27.22
C ARG A 27 20.92 -1.36 -25.85
N ASP A 28 21.90 -0.74 -25.21
CA ASP A 28 22.32 -1.12 -23.86
C ASP A 28 21.23 -0.81 -22.82
N ALA A 29 20.53 0.31 -22.95
CA ALA A 29 19.40 0.64 -22.08
C ALA A 29 18.23 -0.35 -22.25
N GLU A 30 17.92 -0.77 -23.48
CA GLU A 30 16.86 -1.74 -23.76
C GLU A 30 17.20 -3.13 -23.20
N THR A 31 18.43 -3.59 -23.38
CA THR A 31 18.87 -4.88 -22.83
C THR A 31 18.89 -4.88 -21.29
N ALA A 32 19.27 -3.77 -20.67
CA ALA A 32 19.21 -3.61 -19.21
C ALA A 32 17.77 -3.66 -18.68
N LYS A 33 16.83 -2.98 -19.36
CA LYS A 33 15.39 -3.05 -19.03
C LYS A 33 14.84 -4.47 -19.14
N ALA A 34 15.14 -5.16 -20.25
CA ALA A 34 14.70 -6.54 -20.46
C ALA A 34 15.27 -7.50 -19.40
N ARG A 35 16.54 -7.31 -19.00
CA ARG A 35 17.15 -8.08 -17.93
C ARG A 35 16.50 -7.82 -16.58
N ARG A 36 16.21 -6.54 -16.27
CA ARG A 36 15.52 -6.16 -15.04
C ARG A 36 14.13 -6.80 -14.95
N ALA A 37 13.35 -6.76 -16.03
CA ALA A 37 12.03 -7.39 -16.11
C ALA A 37 12.12 -8.89 -15.80
N LYS A 38 13.05 -9.62 -16.43
CA LYS A 38 13.26 -11.05 -16.17
C LYS A 38 13.61 -11.36 -14.71
N ILE A 39 14.43 -10.51 -14.08
CA ILE A 39 14.77 -10.67 -12.66
C ILE A 39 13.53 -10.45 -11.79
N ILE A 40 12.74 -9.41 -12.08
CA ILE A 40 11.49 -9.14 -11.36
C ILE A 40 10.54 -10.34 -11.47
N ASP A 41 10.33 -10.86 -12.68
CA ASP A 41 9.45 -12.01 -12.90
C ASP A 41 9.91 -13.26 -12.14
N ALA A 42 11.23 -13.52 -12.12
CA ALA A 42 11.80 -14.59 -11.33
C ALA A 42 11.54 -14.40 -9.83
N VAL A 43 11.78 -13.20 -9.28
CA VAL A 43 11.51 -12.91 -7.86
C VAL A 43 10.02 -13.01 -7.53
N ILE A 44 9.12 -12.58 -8.42
CA ILE A 44 7.66 -12.72 -8.21
C ILE A 44 7.28 -14.20 -8.08
N ARG A 45 7.81 -15.05 -8.97
CA ARG A 45 7.57 -16.50 -8.94
C ARG A 45 8.13 -17.12 -7.65
N ASP A 46 9.39 -16.85 -7.34
CA ASP A 46 10.07 -17.43 -6.19
C ASP A 46 9.43 -16.92 -4.87
N ALA A 47 8.93 -15.68 -4.84
CA ALA A 47 8.14 -15.17 -3.72
C ALA A 47 6.86 -15.99 -3.50
N GLY A 48 6.19 -16.44 -4.57
CA GLY A 48 5.00 -17.28 -4.48
C GLY A 48 5.25 -18.63 -3.79
N GLU A 49 6.50 -19.11 -3.80
CA GLU A 49 6.90 -20.38 -3.16
C GLU A 49 7.22 -20.24 -1.67
N LEU A 50 7.32 -19.01 -1.15
CA LEU A 50 7.63 -18.79 0.26
C LEU A 50 6.49 -19.25 1.15
N ARG A 51 6.84 -20.00 2.21
CA ARG A 51 5.87 -20.57 3.15
C ARG A 51 5.14 -19.52 4.00
N LEU A 52 5.86 -18.50 4.46
CA LEU A 52 5.32 -17.48 5.37
C LEU A 52 4.66 -16.34 4.57
N PRO A 53 3.35 -16.08 4.74
CA PRO A 53 2.67 -14.98 4.06
C PRO A 53 3.30 -13.61 4.33
N GLU A 54 3.82 -13.37 5.53
CA GLU A 54 4.48 -12.10 5.88
C GLU A 54 5.68 -11.80 4.97
N ASN A 55 6.46 -12.84 4.66
CA ASN A 55 7.62 -12.71 3.79
C ASN A 55 7.21 -12.42 2.35
N ARG A 56 6.14 -13.09 1.87
CA ARG A 56 5.56 -12.81 0.55
C ARG A 56 5.05 -11.38 0.46
N ALA A 57 4.29 -10.94 1.45
CA ALA A 57 3.76 -9.58 1.54
C ALA A 57 4.89 -8.54 1.48
N PHE A 58 5.96 -8.75 2.23
CA PHE A 58 7.12 -7.88 2.20
C PHE A 58 7.74 -7.79 0.79
N ILE A 59 7.99 -8.92 0.13
CA ILE A 59 8.59 -8.93 -1.20
C ILE A 59 7.67 -8.28 -2.24
N TYR A 60 6.39 -8.65 -2.28
CA TYR A 60 5.43 -8.06 -3.21
C TYR A 60 5.30 -6.55 -3.03
N SER A 61 5.34 -6.05 -1.80
CA SER A 61 5.32 -4.60 -1.54
C SER A 61 6.57 -3.88 -2.07
N LYS A 62 7.76 -4.49 -1.93
CA LYS A 62 9.02 -3.91 -2.42
C LYS A 62 9.10 -3.94 -3.93
N LEU A 63 8.68 -5.05 -4.56
CA LEU A 63 8.65 -5.18 -6.02
C LEU A 63 7.62 -4.23 -6.64
N GLY A 64 6.41 -4.16 -6.09
CA GLY A 64 5.40 -3.22 -6.55
C GLY A 64 5.89 -1.77 -6.49
N ALA A 65 6.52 -1.38 -5.37
CA ALA A 65 7.09 -0.03 -5.25
C ALA A 65 8.24 0.22 -6.25
N ALA A 66 9.04 -0.81 -6.54
CA ALA A 66 10.15 -0.70 -7.48
C ALA A 66 9.70 -0.54 -8.94
N ILE A 67 8.55 -1.11 -9.34
CA ILE A 67 8.06 -1.06 -10.73
C ILE A 67 6.95 -0.03 -10.96
N TRP A 68 6.48 0.65 -9.91
CA TRP A 68 5.32 1.55 -9.98
C TRP A 68 5.42 2.63 -11.07
N LYS A 69 6.62 3.18 -11.29
CA LYS A 69 6.83 4.24 -12.29
C LYS A 69 6.78 3.73 -13.72
N GLU A 70 7.10 2.46 -13.93
CA GLU A 70 7.16 1.82 -15.24
C GLU A 70 5.86 1.09 -15.59
N ASP A 71 5.28 0.38 -14.62
CA ASP A 71 4.05 -0.39 -14.77
C ASP A 71 3.21 -0.31 -13.49
N SER A 72 2.39 0.74 -13.41
CA SER A 72 1.51 0.98 -12.27
C SER A 72 0.41 -0.08 -12.11
N GLU A 73 -0.02 -0.74 -13.21
CA GLU A 73 -1.07 -1.74 -13.16
C GLU A 73 -0.56 -3.03 -12.53
N GLN A 74 0.61 -3.50 -12.98
CA GLN A 74 1.29 -4.66 -12.40
C GLN A 74 1.70 -4.38 -10.95
N ALA A 75 2.22 -3.18 -10.65
CA ALA A 75 2.55 -2.80 -9.29
C ALA A 75 1.32 -2.82 -8.37
N ALA A 76 0.18 -2.30 -8.83
CA ALA A 76 -1.07 -2.34 -8.08
C ALA A 76 -1.54 -3.79 -7.83
N ALA A 77 -1.33 -4.71 -8.77
CA ALA A 77 -1.60 -6.13 -8.55
C ALA A 77 -0.70 -6.73 -7.46
N LEU A 78 0.60 -6.42 -7.46
CA LEU A 78 1.52 -6.85 -6.41
C LEU A 78 1.13 -6.28 -5.04
N PHE A 79 0.70 -5.02 -4.97
CA PHE A 79 0.20 -4.43 -3.72
C PHE A 79 -1.06 -5.13 -3.21
N ARG A 80 -2.00 -5.49 -4.09
CA ARG A 80 -3.17 -6.29 -3.70
C ARG A 80 -2.75 -7.65 -3.15
N ASN A 81 -1.79 -8.33 -3.78
CA ASN A 81 -1.26 -9.60 -3.29
C ASN A 81 -0.60 -9.44 -1.91
N ALA A 82 0.18 -8.38 -1.72
CA ALA A 82 0.81 -8.08 -0.43
C ALA A 82 -0.21 -7.88 0.69
N VAL A 83 -1.30 -7.17 0.40
CA VAL A 83 -2.40 -6.95 1.35
C VAL A 83 -3.13 -8.25 1.68
N THR A 84 -3.42 -9.09 0.68
CA THR A 84 -4.01 -10.41 0.89
C THR A 84 -3.15 -11.29 1.79
N ASP A 85 -1.83 -11.29 1.56
CA ASP A 85 -0.89 -12.06 2.38
C ASP A 85 -0.75 -11.51 3.81
N LEU A 86 -0.85 -10.20 4.01
CA LEU A 86 -0.94 -9.61 5.36
C LEU A 86 -2.18 -10.09 6.12
N ILE A 87 -3.34 -10.14 5.47
CA ILE A 87 -4.57 -10.63 6.09
C ILE A 87 -4.42 -12.12 6.45
N ALA A 88 -3.82 -12.92 5.57
CA ALA A 88 -3.56 -14.32 5.84
C ALA A 88 -2.59 -14.52 7.03
N ALA A 89 -1.52 -13.73 7.08
CA ALA A 89 -0.58 -13.69 8.20
C ALA A 89 -1.29 -13.39 9.53
N GLU A 90 -2.14 -12.36 9.55
CA GLU A 90 -2.93 -12.00 10.73
C GLU A 90 -3.85 -13.13 11.18
N GLY A 91 -4.53 -13.80 10.24
CA GLY A 91 -5.38 -14.95 10.56
C GLY A 91 -4.59 -16.12 11.16
N ILE A 92 -3.39 -16.41 10.65
CA ILE A 92 -2.51 -17.46 11.19
C ILE A 92 -2.00 -17.07 12.58
N ALA A 93 -1.62 -15.81 12.77
CA ALA A 93 -1.20 -15.31 14.07
C ALA A 93 -2.33 -15.47 15.10
N GLU A 94 -3.52 -14.94 14.81
CA GLU A 94 -4.67 -15.02 15.70
C GLU A 94 -5.06 -16.47 16.03
N ALA A 95 -5.00 -17.39 15.07
CA ALA A 95 -5.25 -18.81 15.30
C ALA A 95 -4.23 -19.47 16.23
N ASN A 96 -2.99 -19.01 16.22
CA ASN A 96 -1.89 -19.52 17.06
C ASN A 96 -1.71 -18.72 18.36
N LYS A 97 -2.65 -17.83 18.69
CA LYS A 97 -2.55 -16.99 19.88
C LYS A 97 -2.55 -17.83 21.16
N ASN A 98 -1.45 -17.77 21.90
CA ASN A 98 -1.36 -18.36 23.24
C ASN A 98 -1.97 -17.39 24.27
N PRO A 99 -3.06 -17.75 24.97
CA PRO A 99 -3.71 -16.87 25.95
C PRO A 99 -2.81 -16.54 27.15
N ASN A 100 -1.80 -17.36 27.43
CA ASN A 100 -0.88 -17.17 28.55
C ASN A 100 0.28 -16.21 28.21
N GLN A 101 0.43 -15.79 26.95
CA GLN A 101 1.51 -14.92 26.53
C GLN A 101 1.12 -13.44 26.68
N GLN A 102 1.52 -12.84 27.79
CA GLN A 102 1.14 -11.48 28.22
C GLN A 102 1.47 -10.36 27.23
N ASN A 103 2.41 -10.57 26.29
CA ASN A 103 2.86 -9.57 25.31
C ASN A 103 2.54 -9.91 23.86
N TYR A 104 1.68 -10.92 23.63
CA TYR A 104 1.35 -11.37 22.28
C TYR A 104 0.83 -10.23 21.39
N ASP A 105 -0.10 -9.44 21.91
CA ASP A 105 -0.75 -8.34 21.17
C ASP A 105 0.24 -7.20 20.83
N LEU A 106 1.26 -6.96 21.67
CA LEU A 106 2.32 -5.97 21.40
C LEU A 106 3.34 -6.49 20.38
N LEU A 107 3.72 -7.77 20.47
CA LEU A 107 4.63 -8.38 19.50
C LEU A 107 3.99 -8.42 18.09
N MET A 108 2.69 -8.66 18.01
CA MET A 108 1.95 -8.58 16.75
C MET A 108 1.81 -7.15 16.23
N SER A 109 1.81 -6.13 17.10
CA SER A 109 1.82 -4.73 16.65
C SER A 109 3.17 -4.31 16.04
N GLN A 110 4.25 -5.03 16.35
CA GLN A 110 5.58 -4.89 15.74
C GLN A 110 5.76 -5.74 14.46
N SER A 111 4.66 -6.25 13.89
CA SER A 111 4.67 -7.04 12.66
C SER A 111 5.28 -6.29 11.47
N LEU A 112 5.53 -7.03 10.37
CA LEU A 112 5.98 -6.47 9.08
C LEU A 112 4.96 -5.52 8.43
N ARG A 113 3.72 -5.45 8.95
CA ARG A 113 2.62 -4.67 8.37
C ARG A 113 2.96 -3.19 8.18
N PRO A 114 3.50 -2.42 9.16
CA PRO A 114 3.88 -1.03 8.91
C PRO A 114 4.95 -0.91 7.84
N ALA A 115 5.91 -1.83 7.74
CA ALA A 115 6.94 -1.79 6.72
C ALA A 115 6.35 -2.01 5.31
N VAL A 116 5.44 -2.97 5.17
CA VAL A 116 4.69 -3.22 3.93
C VAL A 116 3.86 -2.00 3.53
N LEU A 117 3.05 -1.47 4.46
CA LEU A 117 2.19 -0.32 4.18
C LEU A 117 2.99 0.93 3.83
N ASN A 118 4.13 1.18 4.49
CA ASN A 118 5.00 2.30 4.13
C ASN A 118 5.66 2.10 2.75
N ALA A 119 5.99 0.86 2.36
CA ALA A 119 6.52 0.59 1.03
C ALA A 119 5.48 0.87 -0.07
N ILE A 120 4.24 0.40 0.14
CA ILE A 120 3.10 0.69 -0.74
C ILE A 120 2.84 2.20 -0.80
N ALA A 121 2.86 2.87 0.36
CA ALA A 121 2.55 4.30 0.45
C ALA A 121 3.54 5.18 -0.33
N GLY A 122 4.78 4.74 -0.53
CA GLY A 122 5.74 5.45 -1.39
C GLY A 122 5.33 5.53 -2.86
N ALA A 123 4.43 4.64 -3.29
CA ALA A 123 3.88 4.58 -4.64
C ALA A 123 2.43 5.06 -4.71
N ASP A 124 1.57 4.56 -3.81
CA ASP A 124 0.16 4.92 -3.70
C ASP A 124 -0.27 4.99 -2.23
N ALA A 125 -0.19 6.19 -1.65
CA ALA A 125 -0.54 6.43 -0.25
C ALA A 125 -2.02 6.24 0.05
N GLU A 126 -2.91 6.46 -0.93
CA GLU A 126 -4.36 6.29 -0.75
C GLU A 126 -4.71 4.80 -0.69
N PHE A 127 -4.13 4.00 -1.57
CA PHE A 127 -4.25 2.55 -1.49
C PHE A 127 -3.66 2.00 -0.18
N ALA A 128 -2.51 2.52 0.28
CA ALA A 128 -1.93 2.14 1.55
C ALA A 128 -2.83 2.47 2.76
N LEU A 129 -3.48 3.64 2.77
CA LEU A 129 -4.41 4.03 3.83
C LEU A 129 -5.65 3.14 3.86
N ASN A 130 -6.24 2.85 2.70
CA ASN A 130 -7.36 1.91 2.61
C ASN A 130 -6.95 0.51 3.06
N SER A 131 -5.72 0.10 2.73
CA SER A 131 -5.15 -1.17 3.15
C SER A 131 -4.91 -1.22 4.66
N LEU A 132 -4.45 -0.13 5.29
CA LEU A 132 -4.30 -0.02 6.75
C LEU A 132 -5.59 -0.40 7.48
N TYR A 133 -6.74 0.08 7.01
CA TYR A 133 -8.03 -0.23 7.62
C TYR A 133 -8.44 -1.69 7.41
N ARG A 134 -8.11 -2.27 6.25
CA ARG A 134 -8.46 -3.66 5.91
C ARG A 134 -7.58 -4.69 6.64
N THR A 135 -6.32 -4.36 6.88
CA THR A 135 -5.33 -5.21 7.55
C THR A 135 -5.14 -4.78 9.00
N ARG A 136 -6.21 -4.38 9.69
CA ARG A 136 -6.09 -3.95 11.08
C ARG A 136 -6.26 -5.17 11.99
N PRO A 137 -5.24 -5.58 12.76
CA PRO A 137 -5.37 -6.72 13.68
C PRO A 137 -6.47 -6.51 14.71
N THR A 138 -7.11 -7.58 15.17
CA THR A 138 -8.20 -7.51 16.17
C THR A 138 -7.75 -6.83 17.47
N ALA A 139 -6.49 -7.03 17.88
CA ALA A 139 -5.93 -6.34 19.04
C ALA A 139 -5.90 -4.81 18.87
N VAL A 140 -5.57 -4.32 17.69
CA VAL A 140 -5.55 -2.88 17.37
C VAL A 140 -6.98 -2.33 17.35
N GLN A 141 -7.93 -3.06 16.76
CA GLN A 141 -9.34 -2.67 16.74
C GLN A 141 -9.89 -2.50 18.16
N ARG A 142 -9.63 -3.47 19.05
CA ARG A 142 -10.00 -3.40 20.47
C ARG A 142 -9.34 -2.22 21.17
N ALA A 143 -8.04 -2.02 20.97
CA ALA A 143 -7.30 -0.90 21.56
C ALA A 143 -7.84 0.48 21.13
N LEU A 144 -8.23 0.63 19.86
CA LEU A 144 -8.86 1.87 19.36
C LEU A 144 -10.26 2.08 19.95
N ALA A 145 -11.07 1.02 20.07
CA ALA A 145 -12.40 1.10 20.65
C ALA A 145 -12.37 1.49 22.13
N GLU A 146 -11.44 0.94 22.91
CA GLU A 146 -11.28 1.28 24.33
C GLU A 146 -10.82 2.73 24.55
N LYS A 147 -9.93 3.25 23.69
CA LYS A 147 -9.49 4.65 23.77
C LYS A 147 -10.67 5.63 23.59
N SER A 148 -11.64 5.30 22.74
CA SER A 148 -12.82 6.13 22.50
C SER A 148 -13.82 6.11 23.65
N ALA A 149 -13.78 5.10 24.54
CA ALA A 149 -14.80 4.91 25.58
C ALA A 149 -14.63 5.79 26.83
N GLY A 150 -13.56 6.58 26.94
CA GLY A 150 -13.34 7.58 28.02
C GLY A 150 -13.23 7.05 29.47
N ASN A 151 -13.61 5.80 29.71
CA ASN A 151 -13.81 5.18 31.03
C ASN A 151 -13.15 3.79 31.13
N ALA A 152 -11.97 3.62 30.54
CA ALA A 152 -11.22 2.37 30.71
C ALA A 152 -10.71 2.27 32.15
N LYS A 153 -11.43 1.53 33.01
CA LYS A 153 -10.92 1.10 34.31
C LYS A 153 -9.57 0.42 34.08
N ILE A 154 -8.56 0.83 34.85
CA ILE A 154 -7.18 0.34 34.82
C ILE A 154 -7.17 -1.16 35.19
N GLY A 155 -7.50 -2.02 34.24
CA GLY A 155 -7.62 -3.46 34.45
C GLY A 155 -7.06 -4.22 33.25
N ASN A 156 -5.86 -4.79 33.41
CA ASN A 156 -5.20 -5.74 32.50
C ASN A 156 -4.85 -5.31 31.06
N ALA A 157 -5.18 -4.11 30.59
CA ALA A 157 -4.84 -3.62 29.25
C ALA A 157 -3.46 -2.92 29.20
N TYR A 158 -2.37 -3.60 29.60
CA TYR A 158 -1.07 -2.96 29.80
C TYR A 158 -0.43 -2.32 28.55
N ASN A 159 -0.87 -2.68 27.33
CA ASN A 159 -0.27 -2.18 26.08
C ASN A 159 -1.25 -1.47 25.11
N PHE A 160 -2.55 -1.42 25.42
CA PHE A 160 -3.54 -0.92 24.46
C PHE A 160 -3.37 0.55 24.08
N PRO A 161 -3.06 1.48 25.02
CA PRO A 161 -2.79 2.87 24.66
C PRO A 161 -1.63 3.01 23.66
N GLN A 162 -0.58 2.21 23.83
CA GLN A 162 0.59 2.24 22.95
C GLN A 162 0.25 1.68 21.56
N ILE A 163 -0.45 0.56 21.49
CA ILE A 163 -0.90 -0.06 20.24
C ILE A 163 -1.80 0.89 19.45
N ALA A 164 -2.79 1.48 20.11
CA ALA A 164 -3.68 2.47 19.51
C ALA A 164 -2.89 3.70 19.01
N GLN A 165 -1.92 4.18 19.79
CA GLN A 165 -1.11 5.32 19.39
C GLN A 165 -0.22 5.02 18.18
N GLN A 166 0.38 3.83 18.12
CA GLN A 166 1.18 3.39 16.96
C GLN A 166 0.32 3.36 15.69
N GLU A 167 -0.90 2.82 15.77
CA GLU A 167 -1.83 2.78 14.64
C GLU A 167 -2.23 4.18 14.17
N LEU A 168 -2.59 5.07 15.10
CA LEU A 168 -2.94 6.45 14.78
C LEU A 168 -1.76 7.23 14.18
N ASN A 169 -0.54 6.98 14.66
CA ASN A 169 0.66 7.60 14.09
C ASN A 169 0.91 7.13 12.65
N LEU A 170 0.67 5.84 12.36
CA LEU A 170 0.76 5.30 11.01
C LEU A 170 -0.32 5.90 10.11
N GLU A 171 -1.57 5.94 10.54
CA GLU A 171 -2.69 6.57 9.83
C GLU A 171 -2.37 8.04 9.48
N GLN A 172 -1.95 8.83 10.47
CA GLN A 172 -1.58 10.24 10.27
C GLN A 172 -0.43 10.39 9.28
N ARG A 173 0.57 9.51 9.33
CA ARG A 173 1.68 9.53 8.38
C ARG A 173 1.19 9.26 6.95
N LEU A 174 0.35 8.25 6.76
CA LEU A 174 -0.22 7.93 5.44
C LEU A 174 -1.07 9.08 4.91
N ILE A 175 -1.88 9.72 5.75
CA ILE A 175 -2.66 10.91 5.38
C ILE A 175 -1.75 12.05 4.89
N ARG A 176 -0.61 12.29 5.56
CA ARG A 176 0.37 13.28 5.09
C ARG A 176 0.96 12.91 3.73
N MET A 177 1.32 11.64 3.51
CA MET A 177 1.80 11.20 2.20
C MET A 177 0.75 11.34 1.10
N ILE A 178 -0.55 11.15 1.42
CA ILE A 178 -1.64 11.43 0.47
C ILE A 178 -1.64 12.92 0.11
N ALA A 179 -1.46 13.82 1.09
CA ALA A 179 -1.38 15.24 0.81
C ALA A 179 -0.19 15.61 -0.10
N ASP A 180 0.96 14.94 0.10
CA ASP A 180 2.14 15.15 -0.73
C ASP A 180 1.95 14.61 -2.17
N GLN A 181 1.25 13.48 -2.34
CA GLN A 181 1.03 12.85 -3.64
C GLN A 181 -0.18 13.42 -4.41
N LYS A 182 -1.25 13.77 -3.69
CA LYS A 182 -2.56 14.17 -4.23
C LYS A 182 -3.14 15.32 -3.37
N PRO A 183 -2.65 16.56 -3.53
CA PRO A 183 -3.03 17.68 -2.66
C PRO A 183 -4.53 17.98 -2.69
N GLU A 184 -5.18 17.85 -3.85
CA GLU A 184 -6.63 18.09 -3.99
C GLU A 184 -7.48 17.12 -3.15
N ARG A 185 -7.13 15.83 -3.17
CA ARG A 185 -7.78 14.79 -2.36
C ARG A 185 -7.59 14.99 -0.86
N SER A 186 -6.48 15.59 -0.46
CA SER A 186 -6.19 15.81 0.96
C SER A 186 -7.13 16.81 1.61
N ILE A 187 -7.58 17.81 0.86
CA ILE A 187 -8.55 18.81 1.32
C ILE A 187 -9.88 18.11 1.62
N GLU A 188 -10.34 17.23 0.73
CA GLU A 188 -11.56 16.45 0.90
C GLU A 188 -11.50 15.53 2.13
N LEU A 189 -10.38 14.83 2.33
CA LEU A 189 -10.19 13.96 3.50
C LEU A 189 -10.18 14.75 4.81
N LEU A 190 -9.55 15.92 4.83
CA LEU A 190 -9.49 16.78 6.01
C LEU A 190 -10.84 17.44 6.31
N SER A 191 -11.57 17.90 5.30
CA SER A 191 -12.92 18.45 5.48
C SER A 191 -13.87 17.39 6.01
N PHE A 192 -13.85 16.19 5.44
CA PHE A 192 -14.68 15.06 5.88
C PHE A 192 -14.41 14.69 7.35
N LYS A 193 -13.14 14.66 7.76
CA LYS A 193 -12.75 14.34 9.14
C LYS A 193 -13.13 15.45 10.14
N ARG A 194 -13.22 16.71 9.68
CA ARG A 194 -13.71 17.81 10.50
C ARG A 194 -15.22 17.70 10.71
N ASP A 195 -15.96 17.49 9.63
CA ASP A 195 -17.43 17.46 9.68
C ASP A 195 -17.95 16.30 10.55
N THR A 196 -17.27 15.14 10.51
CA THR A 196 -17.58 14.00 11.40
C THR A 196 -17.32 14.31 12.87
N ARG A 197 -16.21 15.00 13.20
CA ARG A 197 -15.91 15.42 14.58
C ARG A 197 -16.94 16.41 15.11
N ASP A 198 -17.34 17.38 14.30
CA ASP A 198 -18.32 18.40 14.69
C ASP A 198 -19.70 17.75 14.95
N ALA A 199 -20.06 16.74 14.17
CA ALA A 199 -21.26 15.93 14.40
C ALA A 199 -21.21 15.14 15.72
N GLU A 200 -20.08 14.50 16.03
CA GLU A 200 -19.89 13.76 17.29
C GLU A 200 -19.98 14.68 18.51
N GLN A 201 -19.32 15.84 18.46
CA GLN A 201 -19.38 16.84 19.53
C GLN A 201 -20.81 17.38 19.75
N GLY A 202 -21.56 17.61 18.66
CA GLY A 202 -22.95 18.03 18.74
C GLY A 202 -23.86 16.99 19.41
N LEU A 203 -23.63 15.70 19.16
CA LEU A 203 -24.37 14.61 19.80
C LEU A 203 -24.05 14.49 21.29
N GLU A 204 -22.78 14.61 21.66
CA GLU A 204 -22.36 14.61 23.07
C GLU A 204 -22.94 15.80 23.85
N GLN A 205 -22.96 16.99 23.24
CA GLN A 205 -23.52 18.19 23.86
C GLN A 205 -25.03 18.01 24.11
N ARG A 206 -25.77 17.51 23.10
CA ARG A 206 -27.21 17.20 23.24
C ARG A 206 -27.49 16.13 24.30
N SER A 207 -26.63 15.11 24.41
CA SER A 207 -26.73 14.09 25.45
C SER A 207 -26.53 14.68 26.85
N ARG A 208 -25.55 15.57 27.01
CA ARG A 208 -25.31 16.31 28.26
C ARG A 208 -26.48 17.23 28.62
N ASP A 209 -27.02 17.96 27.66
CA ASP A 209 -28.14 18.87 27.88
C ASP A 209 -29.42 18.12 28.26
N ARG A 210 -29.70 16.95 27.65
CA ARG A 210 -30.81 16.08 28.07
C ARG A 210 -30.66 15.56 29.49
N LYS A 211 -29.44 15.20 29.91
CA LYS A 211 -29.18 14.77 31.29
C LYS A 211 -29.44 15.89 32.30
N ARG A 212 -29.04 17.13 31.98
CA ARG A 212 -29.27 18.31 32.83
C ARG A 212 -30.73 18.74 32.93
N ALA A 213 -31.55 18.46 31.90
CA ALA A 213 -32.96 18.84 31.89
C ALA A 213 -33.88 17.82 32.62
N GLY A 214 -33.34 16.67 33.04
CA GLY A 214 -34.06 15.61 33.75
C GLY A 214 -33.77 15.53 35.25
N GLU A 215 -32.99 16.47 35.79
CA GLU A 215 -32.74 16.71 37.22
C GLU A 215 -33.55 17.92 37.70
#